data_AF-A0A925J846-F1
#
_entry.id   AF-A0A925J846-F1
#
_cell.length_a   1.000
_cell.length_b   1.000
_cell.length_c   1.000
_cell.angle_alpha   90.00
_cell.angle_beta   90.00
_cell.angle_gamma   90.00
#
_symmetry.space_group_name_H-M   'P 1'
#
loop_
_entity.id
_entity.type
_entity.pdbx_description
1 polymer ?
#
loop_
_entity_poly.entity_id
_entity_poly.type
_entity_poly.pdbx_seq_one_letter_code
_entity_poly.pdbx_strand_id
1 'polypeptide(L)'
;MKDGKFLMITVDGRQPGVSVGMDLNELAEYLLGLGAVDAMNLDGGGSTTMFLDGKVVNKPSDKEGERKVGDAILVTLRKKK
;
A
#
# COMPACT_ATOMS: atom_id res chain seq x y z
N MET A 1 -4.87 13.11 -6.70
CA MET A 1 -5.48 13.12 -8.05
C MET A 1 -6.02 14.51 -8.35
N LYS A 2 -6.08 14.97 -9.60
CA LYS A 2 -6.61 16.31 -9.94
C LYS A 2 -8.08 16.52 -9.52
N ASP A 3 -8.85 15.44 -9.42
CA ASP A 3 -10.27 15.43 -9.03
C ASP A 3 -10.50 15.24 -7.52
N GLY A 4 -9.44 15.31 -6.71
CA GLY A 4 -9.53 15.15 -5.25
C GLY A 4 -9.67 13.70 -4.78
N LYS A 5 -9.62 12.70 -5.67
CA LYS A 5 -9.55 11.29 -5.25
C LYS A 5 -8.21 10.97 -4.60
N PHE A 6 -8.24 10.02 -3.67
CA PHE A 6 -7.06 9.48 -3.00
C PHE A 6 -6.72 8.09 -3.57
N LEU A 7 -5.41 7.82 -3.70
CA LEU A 7 -4.90 6.49 -4.06
C LEU A 7 -4.20 5.91 -2.83
N MET A 8 -4.69 4.77 -2.34
CA MET A 8 -4.00 3.95 -1.34
C MET A 8 -3.47 2.71 -2.07
N ILE A 9 -2.15 2.56 -2.15
CA ILE A 9 -1.51 1.49 -2.91
C ILE A 9 -0.56 0.71 -2.01
N THR A 10 -0.62 -0.62 -2.13
CA THR A 10 0.38 -1.54 -1.59
C THR A 10 1.01 -2.32 -2.73
N VAL A 11 2.34 -2.48 -2.69
CA VAL A 11 3.08 -3.30 -3.64
C VAL A 11 3.71 -4.46 -2.87
N ASP A 12 3.29 -5.69 -3.17
CA ASP A 12 3.90 -6.88 -2.61
C ASP A 12 5.34 -7.02 -3.13
N GLY A 13 6.23 -7.63 -2.35
CA GLY A 13 7.63 -7.78 -2.76
C GLY A 13 8.30 -9.01 -2.14
N ARG A 14 9.55 -9.25 -2.55
CA ARG A 14 10.40 -10.38 -2.10
C ARG A 14 9.81 -11.77 -2.37
N GLN A 15 8.96 -11.90 -3.39
CA GLN A 15 8.29 -13.15 -3.73
C GLN A 15 8.51 -13.46 -5.22
N PRO A 16 9.66 -14.06 -5.60
CA PRO A 16 9.94 -14.45 -6.97
C PRO A 16 8.80 -15.28 -7.58
N GLY A 17 8.38 -14.93 -8.79
CA GLY A 17 7.24 -15.56 -9.47
C GLY A 17 5.85 -15.04 -9.07
N VAL A 18 5.75 -14.16 -8.07
CA VAL A 18 4.49 -13.49 -7.68
C VAL A 18 4.65 -11.97 -7.76
N SER A 19 5.53 -11.40 -6.95
CA SER A 19 5.91 -9.99 -7.02
C SER A 19 7.32 -9.80 -6.46
N VAL A 20 8.19 -9.18 -7.26
CA VAL A 20 9.55 -8.84 -6.82
C VAL A 20 9.58 -7.53 -6.02
N GLY A 21 8.51 -6.74 -6.09
CA GLY A 21 8.45 -5.40 -5.51
C GLY A 21 8.71 -4.32 -6.56
N MET A 22 8.81 -3.09 -6.09
CA MET A 22 9.23 -1.92 -6.86
C MET A 22 10.26 -1.14 -6.05
N ASP A 23 11.22 -0.54 -6.73
CA ASP A 23 11.98 0.57 -6.13
C ASP A 23 11.14 1.87 -6.13
N LEU A 24 11.66 2.92 -5.49
CA LEU A 24 10.93 4.17 -5.33
C LEU A 24 10.71 4.92 -6.66
N ASN A 25 11.61 4.78 -7.63
CA ASN A 25 11.45 5.42 -8.93
C ASN A 25 10.41 4.69 -9.76
N GLU A 26 10.46 3.35 -9.79
CA GLU A 26 9.43 2.52 -10.44
C GLU A 26 8.04 2.81 -9.88
N LEU A 27 7.93 2.91 -8.55
CA LEU A 27 6.68 3.26 -7.88
C LEU A 27 6.23 4.69 -8.24
N ALA A 28 7.15 5.65 -8.30
CA ALA A 28 6.83 7.02 -8.67
C ALA A 28 6.32 7.11 -10.11
N GLU A 29 6.98 6.45 -11.06
CA GLU A 29 6.55 6.38 -12.46
C GLU A 29 5.18 5.70 -12.59
N TYR A 30 4.95 4.62 -11.84
CA TYR A 30 3.67 3.93 -11.80
C TYR A 30 2.55 4.85 -11.27
N LEU A 31 2.79 5.57 -10.17
CA LEU A 31 1.83 6.51 -9.60
C LEU A 31 1.51 7.67 -10.55
N LEU A 32 2.52 8.21 -11.24
CA LEU A 32 2.32 9.22 -12.29
C LEU A 32 1.46 8.67 -13.44
N GLY A 33 1.71 7.41 -13.87
CA GLY A 33 0.90 6.72 -14.88
C GLY A 33 -0.56 6.52 -14.47
N LEU A 34 -0.84 6.36 -13.17
CA LEU A 34 -2.19 6.33 -12.61
C LEU A 34 -2.86 7.71 -12.49
N GLY A 35 -2.12 8.80 -12.72
CA GLY A 35 -2.62 10.18 -12.62
C GLY A 35 -2.48 10.80 -11.22
N ALA A 36 -1.63 10.22 -10.36
CA ALA A 36 -1.23 10.89 -9.13
C ALA A 36 -0.52 12.22 -9.48
N VAL A 37 -0.84 13.27 -8.73
CA VAL A 37 -0.22 14.60 -8.87
C VAL A 37 0.73 14.90 -7.72
N ASP A 38 0.41 14.35 -6.55
CA ASP A 38 1.23 14.35 -5.34
C ASP A 38 1.19 12.93 -4.78
N ALA A 39 2.31 12.46 -4.25
CA ALA A 39 2.43 11.15 -3.63
C ALA A 39 3.48 11.16 -2.52
N MET A 40 3.34 10.24 -1.57
CA MET A 40 4.28 10.02 -0.47
C MET A 40 4.41 8.53 -0.23
N ASN A 41 5.65 8.07 -0.08
CA ASN A 41 5.92 6.69 0.33
C ASN A 41 5.76 6.55 1.85
N LEU A 42 5.20 5.42 2.30
CA LEU A 42 5.05 5.06 3.71
C LEU A 42 6.05 3.95 4.08
N ASP A 43 5.89 3.36 5.28
CA ASP A 43 6.67 2.17 5.63
C ASP A 43 6.37 1.02 4.65
N GLY A 44 7.41 0.24 4.34
CA GLY A 44 7.40 -0.76 3.28
C GLY A 44 7.84 -2.14 3.75
N GLY A 45 8.25 -2.98 2.80
CA GLY A 45 8.83 -4.29 3.10
C GLY A 45 7.83 -5.22 3.83
N GLY A 46 8.23 -5.75 4.99
CA GLY A 46 7.38 -6.68 5.75
C GLY A 46 6.21 -5.99 6.45
N SER A 47 6.29 -4.67 6.63
CA SER A 47 5.22 -3.88 7.24
C SER A 47 4.04 -3.64 6.29
N THR A 48 4.25 -3.74 4.97
CA THR A 48 3.21 -3.49 3.96
C THR A 48 2.06 -4.49 4.09
N THR A 49 0.93 -4.00 4.61
CA THR A 49 -0.30 -4.78 4.76
C THR A 49 -1.52 -3.94 4.39
N MET A 50 -2.37 -4.45 3.52
CA MET A 50 -3.70 -3.89 3.23
C MET A 50 -4.76 -4.85 3.79
N PHE A 51 -5.61 -4.32 4.66
CA PHE A 51 -6.73 -5.04 5.25
C PHE A 51 -8.05 -4.45 4.75
N LEU A 52 -8.90 -5.29 4.16
CA LEU A 52 -10.18 -4.90 3.59
C LEU A 52 -11.20 -6.01 3.84
N ASP A 53 -12.41 -5.64 4.26
CA ASP A 53 -13.54 -6.57 4.47
C ASP A 53 -13.21 -7.77 5.35
N GLY A 54 -12.50 -7.53 6.45
CA GLY A 54 -12.21 -8.56 7.46
C GLY A 54 -11.03 -9.48 7.13
N LYS A 55 -10.25 -9.19 6.08
CA LYS A 55 -9.08 -9.98 5.70
C LYS A 55 -7.94 -9.13 5.14
N VAL A 56 -6.73 -9.68 5.23
CA VAL A 56 -5.58 -9.18 4.47
C VAL A 56 -5.79 -9.50 3.00
N VAL A 57 -5.60 -8.51 2.12
CA VAL A 57 -5.83 -8.64 0.67
C VAL A 57 -4.55 -8.60 -0.16
N ASN A 58 -3.42 -8.22 0.43
CA ASN A 58 -2.09 -8.35 -0.18
C ASN A 58 -1.35 -9.57 0.40
N LYS A 59 -0.10 -9.79 0.01
CA LYS A 59 0.73 -10.89 0.51
C LYS A 59 1.96 -10.36 1.27
N PRO A 60 1.89 -10.26 2.61
CA PRO A 60 3.01 -9.83 3.45
C PRO A 60 4.31 -10.57 3.12
N SER A 61 5.43 -9.84 3.15
CA SER A 61 6.72 -10.37 2.67
C SER A 61 7.57 -11.06 3.74
N ASP A 62 7.23 -10.91 5.02
CA ASP A 62 7.92 -11.64 6.08
C ASP A 62 7.50 -13.12 6.06
N LYS A 63 8.47 -14.00 6.34
CA LYS A 63 8.23 -15.46 6.36
C LYS A 63 7.16 -15.89 7.35
N GLU A 64 7.04 -15.11 8.43
CA GLU A 64 6.15 -15.38 9.56
C GLU A 64 4.74 -14.82 9.32
N GLY A 65 4.51 -14.14 8.19
CA GLY A 65 3.25 -13.55 7.79
C GLY A 65 3.17 -12.04 8.03
N GLU A 66 2.00 -11.56 8.45
CA GLU A 66 1.77 -10.14 8.75
C GLU A 66 2.65 -9.67 9.93
N ARG A 67 3.35 -8.54 9.73
CA ARG A 67 4.21 -7.94 10.76
C ARG A 67 3.39 -7.02 11.69
N LYS A 68 3.66 -7.08 13.00
CA LYS A 68 3.17 -6.07 13.95
C LYS A 68 3.80 -4.70 13.65
N VAL A 69 2.97 -3.70 13.44
CA VAL A 69 3.36 -2.30 13.21
C VAL A 69 2.94 -1.40 14.38
N GLY A 70 3.57 -0.22 14.51
CA GLY A 70 3.26 0.73 15.58
C GLY A 70 1.98 1.54 15.34
N ASP A 71 1.63 1.73 14.07
CA ASP A 71 0.61 2.66 13.60
C ASP A 71 0.09 2.26 12.21
N ALA A 72 -1.08 2.76 11.85
CA ALA A 72 -1.76 2.45 10.59
C ALA A 72 -2.62 3.62 10.10
N ILE A 73 -2.84 3.70 8.78
CA ILE A 73 -3.80 4.63 8.17
C ILE A 73 -5.12 3.90 7.97
N LEU A 74 -6.20 4.38 8.60
CA LEU A 74 -7.54 3.83 8.45
C LEU A 74 -8.43 4.75 7.63
N VAL A 75 -9.02 4.21 6.55
CA VAL A 75 -10.11 4.87 5.83
C VAL A 75 -11.42 4.43 6.45
N THR A 76 -12.11 5.35 7.11
CA THR A 76 -13.38 5.08 7.79
C THR A 76 -14.49 5.93 7.20
N LEU A 77 -15.72 5.42 7.29
CA LEU A 77 -16.88 6.23 6.96
C LEU A 77 -17.02 7.36 7.97
N ARG A 78 -17.18 8.58 7.47
CA ARG A 78 -17.45 9.74 8.31
C ARG A 78 -18.75 9.50 9.09
N LYS A 79 -18.65 9.40 10.42
CA LYS A 79 -19.85 9.40 11.27
C LYS A 79 -20.58 10.74 11.06
N LYS A 80 -21.84 10.68 10.65
CA LYS A 80 -22.72 11.85 10.72
C LYS A 80 -22.93 12.17 12.21
N LYS A 81 -22.79 13.44 12.58
CA LYS A 81 -23.16 13.92 13.91
C LYS A 81 -24.66 13.75 14.13
#